data_AF-A0A0S4SZ91-F1
#
_entry.id   AF-A0A0S4SZ91-F1
#
_cell.length_a   1.000
_cell.length_b   1.000
_cell.length_c   1.000
_cell.angle_alpha   90.00
_cell.angle_beta   90.00
_cell.angle_gamma   90.00
#
_symmetry.space_group_name_H-M   'P 1'
#
loop_
_entity.id
_entity.type
_entity.pdbx_description
1 polymer ?
#
loop_
_entity_poly.entity_id
_entity_poly.type
_entity_poly.pdbx_seq_one_letter_code
_entity_poly.pdbx_strand_id
1 'polypeptide(L)'
;MILETPAFMRGEYVIMWELIEFSNLTSKYTQTLYRILKQFRSTGTVTIFENDWDKFVEIMDIPKGYAMSDIDKRILTPAIKELSEKTLFSTDRVIFENLKYEKKGVVVRVALLSV
;
A
#
# COMPACT_ATOMS: atom_id res chain seq x y z
N MET A 1 -12.76 -0.86 -17.47
CA MET A 1 -11.93 0.31 -17.14
C MET A 1 -10.52 -0.21 -16.88
N ILE A 2 -9.62 0.09 -17.81
CA ILE A 2 -8.29 -0.53 -17.90
C ILE A 2 -7.48 -0.11 -16.68
N LEU A 3 -7.07 -1.10 -15.87
CA LEU A 3 -6.04 -0.90 -14.86
C LEU A 3 -4.74 -0.71 -15.63
N GLU A 4 -4.22 0.52 -15.69
CA GLU A 4 -2.93 0.75 -16.31
C GLU A 4 -1.88 -0.14 -15.65
N THR A 5 -1.13 -0.88 -16.46
CA THR A 5 -0.03 -1.72 -16.00
C THR A 5 0.95 -0.88 -15.16
N PRO A 6 1.30 -1.32 -13.93
CA PRO A 6 2.18 -0.56 -13.05
C PRO A 6 3.52 -0.23 -13.73
N ALA A 7 4.06 0.97 -13.50
CA ALA A 7 5.30 1.46 -14.13
C ALA A 7 6.48 0.47 -14.03
N PHE A 8 6.57 -0.29 -12.94
CA PHE A 8 7.58 -1.34 -12.75
C PHE A 8 7.52 -2.46 -13.82
N MET A 9 6.35 -2.73 -14.41
CA MET A 9 6.15 -3.72 -15.48
C MET A 9 6.36 -3.12 -16.88
N ARG A 10 6.56 -1.80 -17.01
CA ARG A 10 6.68 -1.09 -18.29
C ARG A 10 8.11 -1.01 -18.84
N GLY A 11 9.10 -1.61 -18.15
CA GLY A 11 10.51 -1.51 -18.55
C GLY A 11 11.12 -0.11 -18.36
N GLU A 12 10.40 0.79 -17.68
CA GLU A 12 10.91 2.08 -17.24
C GLU A 12 11.85 1.85 -16.04
N TYR A 13 13.02 2.46 -16.05
CA TYR A 13 14.05 2.29 -15.02
C TYR A 13 13.46 2.44 -13.62
N VAL A 14 13.44 1.33 -12.87
CA VAL A 14 13.12 1.35 -11.45
C VAL A 14 14.26 2.08 -10.75
N ILE A 15 13.93 3.16 -10.06
CA ILE A 15 14.94 3.87 -9.26
C ILE A 15 15.42 2.88 -8.20
N MET A 16 16.73 2.62 -8.13
CA MET A 16 17.35 1.62 -7.23
C MET A 16 16.80 1.66 -5.79
N TRP A 17 16.47 2.85 -5.30
CA TRP A 17 15.85 3.07 -4.00
C TRP A 17 14.49 2.38 -3.82
N GLU A 18 13.62 2.42 -4.83
CA GLU A 18 12.31 1.75 -4.77
C GLU A 18 12.44 0.23 -4.74
N LEU A 19 13.44 -0.30 -5.46
CA LEU A 19 13.73 -1.73 -5.44
C LEU A 19 14.25 -2.16 -4.07
N ILE A 20 15.14 -1.37 -3.46
CA ILE A 20 15.65 -1.63 -2.10
C ILE A 20 14.52 -1.54 -1.09
N GLU A 21 13.65 -0.52 -1.16
CA GLU A 21 12.46 -0.40 -0.32
C GLU A 21 11.59 -1.65 -0.43
N PHE A 22 11.22 -2.03 -1.66
CA PHE A 22 10.35 -3.16 -1.94
C PHE A 22 10.95 -4.51 -1.50
N SER A 23 12.24 -4.73 -1.75
CA SER A 23 12.94 -5.97 -1.38
C SER A 23 13.02 -6.18 0.14
N ASN A 24 12.88 -5.12 0.92
CA ASN A 24 12.91 -5.19 2.38
C ASN A 24 11.53 -5.44 3.01
N LEU A 25 10.46 -5.38 2.23
CA LEU A 25 9.11 -5.68 2.70
C LEU A 25 8.94 -7.20 2.81
N THR A 26 8.55 -7.65 3.99
CA THR A 26 8.50 -9.07 4.35
C THR A 26 7.15 -9.72 4.02
N SER A 27 6.05 -8.96 4.12
CA SER A 27 4.71 -9.45 3.87
C SER A 27 4.26 -9.18 2.43
N LYS A 28 3.67 -10.21 1.79
CA LYS A 28 3.03 -10.10 0.47
C LYS A 28 1.97 -9.00 0.44
N TYR A 29 1.21 -8.85 1.53
CA TYR A 29 0.19 -7.81 1.63
C TYR A 29 0.83 -6.42 1.71
N THR A 30 1.95 -6.28 2.43
CA THR A 30 2.70 -5.02 2.51
C THR A 30 3.28 -4.64 1.15
N GLN A 31 3.88 -5.60 0.44
CA GLN A 31 4.38 -5.41 -0.92
C GLN A 31 3.27 -4.98 -1.89
N THR A 32 2.09 -5.60 -1.78
CA THR A 32 0.95 -5.26 -2.63
C THR A 32 0.44 -3.85 -2.31
N LEU A 33 0.27 -3.53 -1.02
CA LEU A 33 -0.15 -2.21 -0.57
C LEU A 33 0.87 -1.12 -0.96
N TYR A 34 2.17 -1.38 -0.83
CA TYR A 34 3.25 -0.49 -1.27
C TYR A 34 3.09 -0.11 -2.75
N ARG A 35 2.85 -1.10 -3.61
CA ARG A 35 2.68 -0.88 -5.06
C ARG A 35 1.48 0.00 -5.35
N ILE A 36 0.36 -0.25 -4.66
CA ILE A 36 -0.85 0.58 -4.77
C ILE A 36 -0.56 2.01 -4.33
N LEU A 37 0.14 2.21 -3.22
CA LEU A 37 0.42 3.54 -2.69
C LEU A 37 1.42 4.33 -3.55
N LYS A 38 2.49 3.68 -4.02
CA LYS A 38 3.49 4.32 -4.89
C LYS A 38 2.88 4.84 -6.19
N GLN A 39 1.87 4.16 -6.76
CA GLN A 39 1.24 4.60 -8.01
C GLN A 39 0.51 5.95 -7.85
N PHE A 40 0.15 6.35 -6.63
CA PHE A 40 -0.58 7.57 -6.33
C PHE A 40 0.23 8.62 -5.56
N ARG A 41 1.56 8.43 -5.45
CA ARG A 41 2.47 9.28 -4.65
C ARG A 41 2.42 10.77 -4.96
N SER A 42 2.03 11.16 -6.18
CA SER A 42 1.94 12.56 -6.63
C SER A 42 0.71 13.31 -6.13
N THR A 43 -0.28 12.62 -5.55
CA THR A 43 -1.61 13.19 -5.28
C THR A 43 -1.83 13.56 -3.81
N GLY A 44 -0.91 13.18 -2.91
CA GLY A 44 -0.93 13.53 -1.48
C GLY A 44 -2.04 12.87 -0.64
N THR A 45 -3.16 12.48 -1.24
CA THR A 45 -4.21 11.69 -0.60
C THR A 45 -4.79 10.73 -1.61
N VAL A 46 -4.80 9.45 -1.25
CA VAL A 46 -5.33 8.39 -2.08
C VAL A 46 -6.61 7.90 -1.45
N THR A 47 -7.72 8.10 -2.15
CA THR A 47 -8.95 7.36 -1.82
C THR A 47 -8.85 6.03 -2.55
N ILE A 48 -8.48 4.98 -1.82
CA ILE A 48 -8.31 3.65 -2.36
C ILE A 48 -9.68 2.96 -2.28
N PHE A 49 -10.23 2.64 -3.46
CA PHE A 49 -11.50 1.92 -3.64
C PHE A 49 -12.70 2.56 -2.95
N GLU A 50 -13.03 3.81 -3.32
CA GLU A 50 -14.34 4.36 -3.02
C GLU A 50 -15.42 3.47 -3.67
N ASN A 51 -16.23 2.80 -2.84
CA ASN A 51 -17.32 1.90 -3.23
C ASN A 51 -16.94 0.57 -3.92
N ASP A 52 -15.68 0.10 -3.81
CA ASP A 52 -15.26 -1.16 -4.46
C ASP A 52 -14.37 -2.03 -3.55
N TRP A 53 -14.92 -2.40 -2.39
CA TRP A 53 -14.23 -3.25 -1.41
C TRP A 53 -13.87 -4.64 -1.95
N ASP A 54 -14.72 -5.19 -2.82
CA ASP A 54 -14.46 -6.50 -3.43
C ASP A 54 -13.21 -6.46 -4.32
N LYS A 55 -13.01 -5.37 -5.06
CA LYS A 55 -11.78 -5.16 -5.83
C LYS A 55 -10.55 -4.91 -4.96
N PHE A 56 -10.70 -4.26 -3.80
CA PHE A 56 -9.61 -4.17 -2.82
C PHE A 56 -9.18 -5.57 -2.36
N VAL A 57 -10.14 -6.41 -1.99
CA VAL A 57 -9.93 -7.80 -1.56
C VAL A 57 -9.25 -8.62 -2.67
N GLU A 58 -9.69 -8.46 -3.92
CA GLU A 58 -9.10 -9.12 -5.08
C GLU A 58 -7.65 -8.67 -5.32
N ILE A 59 -7.39 -7.36 -5.38
CA ILE A 59 -6.06 -6.82 -5.65
C ILE A 59 -5.07 -7.19 -4.54
N MET A 60 -5.53 -7.15 -3.28
CA MET A 60 -4.72 -7.55 -2.13
C MET A 60 -4.59 -9.07 -1.98
N ASP A 61 -5.26 -9.85 -2.85
CA ASP A 61 -5.31 -11.32 -2.82
C ASP A 61 -5.70 -11.87 -1.43
N ILE A 62 -6.73 -11.25 -0.83
CA ILE A 62 -7.23 -11.60 0.50
C ILE A 62 -8.17 -12.81 0.37
N PRO A 63 -8.00 -13.86 1.19
CA PRO A 63 -8.89 -15.02 1.17
C PRO A 63 -10.36 -14.63 1.38
N LYS A 64 -11.22 -15.13 0.50
CA LYS A 64 -12.68 -14.96 0.62
C LYS A 64 -13.17 -15.51 1.96
N GLY A 65 -13.96 -14.72 2.68
CA GLY A 65 -14.51 -15.09 3.99
C GLY A 65 -13.76 -14.55 5.19
N TYR A 66 -12.66 -13.81 5.00
CA TYR A 66 -12.08 -13.03 6.09
C TYR A 66 -13.09 -11.98 6.56
N ALA A 67 -13.38 -11.98 7.87
CA ALA A 67 -14.14 -10.90 8.46
C ALA A 67 -13.34 -9.60 8.36
N MET A 68 -14.05 -8.48 8.30
CA MET A 68 -13.40 -7.18 8.15
C MET A 68 -12.42 -6.89 9.30
N SER A 69 -12.72 -7.36 10.51
CA SER A 69 -11.81 -7.28 11.66
C SER A 69 -10.54 -8.12 11.51
N ASP A 70 -10.61 -9.26 10.83
CA ASP A 70 -9.43 -10.10 10.57
C ASP A 70 -8.52 -9.46 9.53
N ILE A 71 -9.10 -8.82 8.52
CA ILE A 71 -8.35 -8.03 7.53
C ILE A 71 -7.64 -6.87 8.24
N ASP A 72 -8.35 -6.13 9.08
CA ASP A 72 -7.75 -5.02 9.83
C ASP A 72 -6.57 -5.51 10.70
N LYS A 73 -6.76 -6.61 11.45
CA LYS A 73 -5.75 -7.12 12.40
C LYS A 73 -4.56 -7.82 11.73
N ARG A 74 -4.81 -8.61 10.68
CA ARG A 74 -3.81 -9.51 10.08
C ARG A 74 -3.15 -8.92 8.84
N ILE A 75 -3.75 -7.93 8.22
CA ILE A 75 -3.32 -7.41 6.91
C ILE A 75 -3.03 -5.92 7.01
N LEU A 76 -4.05 -5.09 7.26
CA LEU A 76 -3.89 -3.63 7.20
C LEU A 76 -3.00 -3.09 8.32
N THR A 77 -3.26 -3.46 9.58
CA THR A 77 -2.46 -3.01 10.72
C THR A 77 -0.97 -3.36 10.58
N PRO A 78 -0.58 -4.62 10.31
CA PRO A 78 0.83 -4.95 10.15
C PRO A 78 1.45 -4.32 8.90
N ALA A 79 0.73 -4.25 7.78
CA ALA A 79 1.26 -3.64 6.56
C ALA A 79 1.50 -2.13 6.73
N ILE A 80 0.56 -1.40 7.32
CA ILE A 80 0.69 0.03 7.58
C ILE A 80 1.83 0.29 8.55
N LYS A 81 1.96 -0.54 9.59
CA LYS A 81 3.07 -0.48 10.54
C LYS A 81 4.42 -0.63 9.82
N GLU A 82 4.59 -1.69 9.03
CA GLU A 82 5.82 -1.96 8.28
C GLU A 82 6.16 -0.84 7.29
N LEU A 83 5.15 -0.22 6.68
CA LEU A 83 5.31 0.89 5.74
C LEU A 83 5.58 2.25 6.38
N SER A 84 5.21 2.42 7.64
CA SER A 84 5.36 3.67 8.40
C SER A 84 6.57 3.66 9.34
N GLU A 85 7.14 2.50 9.60
CA GLU A 85 8.29 2.34 10.48
C GLU A 85 9.61 2.41 9.72
N LYS A 86 10.65 2.86 10.43
CA LYS A 86 12.01 2.82 9.92
C LYS A 86 12.47 1.37 9.85
N THR A 87 12.80 0.90 8.66
CA THR A 87 13.44 -0.40 8.48
C THR A 87 14.94 -0.29 8.75
N LEU A 88 15.61 -1.43 8.92
CA LEU A 88 17.07 -1.49 9.12
C LEU A 88 17.87 -0.80 8.00
N PHE A 89 17.25 -0.58 6.84
CA PHE A 89 17.84 0.01 5.64
C PHE A 89 17.32 1.41 5.35
N SER A 90 16.46 1.94 6.21
CA SER A 90 15.82 3.26 6.08
C SER A 90 15.87 4.02 7.42
N THR A 91 17.07 4.06 8.01
CA THR A 91 17.32 4.74 9.29
C THR A 91 17.01 6.24 9.24
N ASP A 92 17.17 6.84 8.06
CA ASP A 92 17.06 8.30 7.88
C ASP A 92 15.69 8.75 7.37
N ARG A 93 14.88 7.85 6.79
CA ARG A 93 13.59 8.18 6.16
C ARG A 93 12.62 7.01 6.27
N VAL A 94 11.33 7.29 6.49
CA VAL A 94 10.28 6.27 6.37
C VAL A 94 9.77 6.21 4.93
N ILE A 95 9.26 5.04 4.50
CA ILE A 95 8.78 4.85 3.12
C ILE A 95 7.59 5.77 2.84
N PHE A 96 6.68 5.87 3.81
CA PHE A 96 5.53 6.78 3.77
C PHE A 96 5.35 7.48 5.11
N GLU A 97 5.41 8.81 5.11
CA GLU A 97 5.18 9.61 6.31
C GLU A 97 3.68 9.73 6.60
N ASN A 98 3.31 9.57 7.88
CA ASN A 98 1.95 9.76 8.38
C ASN A 98 0.88 8.92 7.67
N LEU A 99 1.24 7.69 7.27
CA LEU A 99 0.31 6.76 6.65
C LEU A 99 -0.85 6.46 7.62
N LYS A 100 -2.02 6.97 7.28
CA LYS A 100 -3.26 6.73 8.02
C LYS A 100 -4.24 6.06 7.11
N TYR A 101 -4.97 5.09 7.64
CA TYR A 101 -6.15 4.55 6.97
C TYR A 101 -7.41 4.98 7.72
N GLU A 102 -8.38 5.52 7.00
CA GLU A 102 -9.73 5.71 7.52
C GLU A 102 -10.67 4.75 6.83
N LYS A 103 -11.57 4.17 7.63
CA LYS A 103 -12.62 3.26 7.17
C LYS A 103 -13.97 3.93 7.37
N LYS A 104 -14.56 4.41 6.28
CA LYS A 104 -15.95 4.93 6.29
C LYS A 104 -16.82 4.05 5.42
N GLY A 105 -17.52 3.12 6.06
CA GLY A 105 -18.34 2.11 5.38
C GLY A 105 -17.48 1.15 4.55
N VAL A 106 -17.18 1.54 3.31
CA VAL A 106 -16.49 0.76 2.26
C VAL A 106 -15.19 1.45 1.82
N VAL A 107 -14.95 2.70 2.24
CA VAL A 107 -13.85 3.52 1.74
C VAL A 107 -12.61 3.35 2.60
N VAL A 108 -11.47 3.02 1.97
CA VAL A 108 -10.14 3.05 2.59
C VAL A 108 -9.40 4.31 2.10
N ARG A 109 -9.29 5.33 2.95
CA ARG A 109 -8.50 6.53 2.62
C ARG A 109 -7.11 6.38 3.14
N VAL A 110 -6.12 6.46 2.26
CA VAL A 110 -4.71 6.49 2.65
C VAL A 110 -4.11 7.84 2.34
N ALA A 111 -3.81 8.62 3.38
CA ALA A 111 -3.15 9.91 3.23
C ALA A 111 -1.63 9.70 3.10
N LEU A 112 -1.03 10.36 2.11
CA LEU A 112 0.41 10.37 1.85
C LEU A 112 0.87 11.81 1.93
N LEU A 113 1.40 12.26 3.07
CA LEU A 113 2.12 13.54 3.07
C LEU A 113 3.45 13.28 2.37
N SER A 114 3.51 13.56 1.07
CA SER A 114 4.75 13.54 0.31
C SER A 114 5.66 14.66 0.81
N VAL A 115 6.89 14.29 1.15
CA VAL A 115 8.03 15.21 1.34
C VAL A 115 8.43 15.81 0.00
#